data_AF-A0A1H0ZRM7-F1
#
_entry.id   AF-A0A1H0ZRM7-F1
#
_cell.length_a   1.000
_cell.length_b   1.000
_cell.length_c   1.000
_cell.angle_alpha   90.00
_cell.angle_beta   90.00
_cell.angle_gamma   90.00
#
_symmetry.space_group_name_H-M   'P 1'
#
loop_
_entity.id
_entity.type
_entity.pdbx_description
1 polymer ?
#
loop_
_entity_poly.entity_id
_entity_poly.type
_entity_poly.pdbx_seq_one_letter_code
_entity_poly.pdbx_strand_id
1 'polypeptide(L)'
;MRARDENATNESSTLAKRLRALFDTVRYRDRRGKWKPYSTKFAAESISADPEHATTIGANYLDGLRNGRHTNPSADVLRAIAKFFNDRRHSETAPVTVDYLLGSESDADRVLRAKLQEHRVRAIAMRAGELDAGLQDQVLDMLDMLDEPPEQRRQRSD
;
A
#
# COMPACT_ATOMS: atom_id res chain seq x y z
N MET A 1 1.82 -7.85 32.23
CA MET A 1 1.72 -8.91 31.19
C MET A 1 0.61 -8.70 30.16
N ARG A 2 -0.46 -7.90 30.39
CA ARG A 2 -1.60 -7.73 29.45
C ARG A 2 -1.34 -6.96 28.13
N ALA A 3 -0.40 -6.01 28.10
CA ALA A 3 -0.24 -5.12 26.94
C ALA A 3 0.30 -5.79 25.65
N ARG A 4 0.98 -6.93 25.75
CA ARG A 4 1.48 -7.66 24.56
C ARG A 4 0.37 -8.41 23.82
N ASP A 5 -0.59 -8.96 24.55
CA ASP A 5 -1.67 -9.79 23.98
C ASP A 5 -2.74 -8.94 23.28
N GLU A 6 -3.03 -7.75 23.81
CA GLU A 6 -3.92 -6.78 23.17
C GLU A 6 -3.33 -6.27 21.85
N ASN A 7 -2.03 -5.98 21.81
CA ASN A 7 -1.37 -5.51 20.59
C ASN A 7 -1.38 -6.57 19.49
N ALA A 8 -1.02 -7.83 19.83
CA ALA A 8 -1.05 -8.93 18.87
C ALA A 8 -2.45 -9.14 18.27
N THR A 9 -3.50 -9.02 19.09
CA THR A 9 -4.89 -9.16 18.63
C THR A 9 -5.31 -8.01 17.70
N ASN A 10 -4.83 -6.80 17.96
CA ASN A 10 -5.10 -5.63 17.13
C ASN A 10 -4.36 -5.68 15.79
N GLU A 11 -3.09 -6.09 15.79
CA GLU A 11 -2.29 -6.35 14.58
C GLU A 11 -2.93 -7.45 13.73
N SER A 12 -3.40 -8.53 14.36
CA SER A 12 -4.13 -9.61 13.69
C SER A 12 -5.42 -9.16 13.00
N SER A 13 -6.20 -8.35 13.71
CA SER A 13 -7.42 -7.73 13.20
C SER A 13 -7.10 -6.80 12.02
N THR A 14 -5.99 -6.07 12.12
CA THR A 14 -5.51 -5.16 11.07
C THR A 14 -5.06 -5.92 9.83
N LEU A 15 -4.22 -6.94 9.98
CA LEU A 15 -3.79 -7.82 8.90
C LEU A 15 -4.98 -8.42 8.15
N ALA A 16 -5.92 -9.04 8.87
CA ALA A 16 -7.10 -9.64 8.28
C ALA A 16 -7.95 -8.61 7.51
N LYS A 17 -8.09 -7.39 8.05
CA LYS A 17 -8.82 -6.29 7.42
C LYS A 17 -8.13 -5.81 6.13
N ARG A 18 -6.82 -5.58 6.18
CA ARG A 18 -6.04 -5.10 5.03
C ARG A 18 -5.93 -6.16 3.94
N LEU A 19 -5.79 -7.44 4.29
CA LEU A 19 -5.86 -8.56 3.34
C LEU A 19 -7.22 -8.64 2.66
N ARG A 20 -8.33 -8.53 3.40
CA ARG A 20 -9.68 -8.48 2.80
C ARG A 20 -9.81 -7.32 1.81
N ALA A 21 -9.36 -6.12 2.20
CA ALA A 21 -9.38 -4.95 1.32
C ALA A 21 -8.57 -5.19 0.03
N LEU A 22 -7.40 -5.82 0.09
CA LEU A 22 -6.62 -6.19 -1.10
C LEU A 22 -7.36 -7.20 -1.97
N PHE A 23 -7.91 -8.26 -1.37
CA PHE A 23 -8.75 -9.22 -2.07
C PHE A 23 -10.03 -8.61 -2.64
N ASP A 24 -10.49 -7.45 -2.16
CA ASP A 24 -11.68 -6.75 -2.63
C ASP A 24 -11.42 -5.66 -3.67
N THR A 25 -10.20 -5.13 -3.72
CA THR A 25 -9.81 -4.06 -4.64
C THR A 25 -9.03 -4.58 -5.84
N VAL A 26 -8.21 -5.62 -5.64
CA VAL A 26 -7.40 -6.20 -6.70
C VAL A 26 -8.24 -7.21 -7.48
N ARG A 27 -8.42 -6.95 -8.77
CA ARG A 27 -9.35 -7.65 -9.66
C ARG A 27 -8.65 -8.01 -10.96
N TYR A 28 -9.09 -9.07 -11.62
CA TYR A 28 -8.66 -9.42 -12.98
C TYR A 28 -9.85 -9.41 -13.94
N ARG A 29 -9.58 -9.22 -15.23
CA ARG A 29 -10.57 -9.41 -16.29
C ARG A 29 -10.60 -10.88 -16.70
N ASP A 30 -11.77 -11.51 -16.59
CA ASP A 30 -11.98 -12.85 -17.12
C ASP A 30 -12.00 -12.86 -18.66
N ARG A 31 -12.10 -14.05 -19.26
CA ARG A 31 -12.18 -14.22 -20.73
C ARG A 31 -13.35 -13.48 -21.38
N ARG A 32 -14.36 -13.07 -20.62
CA ARG A 32 -15.55 -12.34 -21.06
C ARG A 32 -15.45 -10.84 -20.75
N GLY A 33 -14.29 -10.37 -20.29
CA GLY A 33 -14.03 -8.97 -19.95
C GLY A 33 -14.64 -8.52 -18.62
N LYS A 34 -15.20 -9.42 -17.80
CA LYS A 34 -15.78 -9.05 -16.50
C LYS A 34 -14.71 -9.01 -15.42
N TRP A 35 -14.75 -7.97 -14.59
CA TRP A 35 -13.90 -7.87 -13.41
C TRP A 35 -14.30 -8.92 -12.36
N LYS A 36 -13.32 -9.68 -11.89
CA LYS A 36 -13.50 -10.73 -10.90
C LYS A 36 -12.44 -10.64 -9.78
N PRO A 37 -12.82 -10.92 -8.51
CA PRO A 37 -11.86 -11.09 -7.42
C PRO A 37 -10.98 -12.31 -7.67
N TYR A 38 -9.73 -12.23 -7.23
CA TYR A 38 -8.88 -13.41 -7.10
C TYR A 38 -9.42 -14.31 -5.99
N SER A 39 -9.47 -15.62 -6.23
CA SER A 39 -9.81 -16.58 -5.17
C SER A 39 -8.61 -16.81 -4.26
N THR A 40 -8.87 -17.14 -2.99
CA THR A 40 -7.79 -17.48 -2.04
C THR A 40 -6.96 -18.66 -2.54
N LYS A 41 -7.61 -19.65 -3.16
CA LYS A 41 -6.94 -20.82 -3.75
C LYS A 41 -5.95 -20.39 -4.84
N PHE A 42 -6.41 -19.58 -5.79
CA PHE A 42 -5.57 -19.10 -6.88
C PHE A 42 -4.39 -18.26 -6.37
N ALA A 43 -4.63 -17.39 -5.38
CA ALA A 43 -3.55 -16.59 -4.78
C ALA A 43 -2.50 -17.47 -4.10
N ALA A 44 -2.92 -18.45 -3.30
CA ALA A 44 -2.00 -19.36 -2.62
C ALA A 44 -1.17 -20.22 -3.60
N GLU A 45 -1.80 -20.71 -4.67
CA GLU A 45 -1.11 -21.44 -5.75
C GLU A 45 -0.12 -20.54 -6.49
N SER A 46 -0.53 -19.31 -6.82
CA SER A 46 0.33 -18.34 -7.52
C SER A 46 1.54 -17.96 -6.68
N ILE A 47 1.34 -17.73 -5.38
CA ILE A 47 2.43 -17.45 -4.44
C ILE A 47 3.38 -18.64 -4.37
N SER A 48 2.86 -19.85 -4.13
CA SER A 48 3.71 -21.03 -3.98
C SER A 48 4.46 -21.42 -5.25
N ALA A 49 3.98 -21.00 -6.42
CA ALA A 49 4.60 -21.25 -7.72
C ALA A 49 5.58 -20.14 -8.15
N ASP A 50 5.68 -19.04 -7.40
CA ASP A 50 6.57 -17.92 -7.73
C ASP A 50 8.05 -18.33 -7.48
N PRO A 51 8.90 -18.37 -8.53
CA PRO A 51 10.30 -18.77 -8.37
C PRO A 51 11.17 -17.71 -7.66
N GLU A 52 10.69 -16.48 -7.50
CA GLU A 52 11.45 -15.40 -6.86
C GLU A 52 11.56 -15.56 -5.34
N HIS A 53 10.81 -16.49 -4.74
CA HIS A 53 10.92 -16.80 -3.31
C HIS A 53 10.61 -18.27 -3.01
N ALA A 54 11.21 -18.83 -1.95
CA ALA A 54 10.98 -20.22 -1.55
C ALA A 54 9.69 -20.46 -0.73
N THR A 55 8.84 -19.44 -0.56
CA THR A 55 7.67 -19.50 0.31
C THR A 55 6.51 -20.26 -0.31
N THR A 56 6.13 -21.38 0.32
CA THR A 56 4.93 -22.14 -0.01
C THR A 56 3.82 -21.85 0.99
N ILE A 57 2.61 -21.54 0.53
CA ILE A 57 1.44 -21.32 1.39
C ILE A 57 0.22 -22.11 0.89
N GLY A 58 -0.54 -22.67 1.83
CA GLY A 58 -1.81 -23.34 1.52
C GLY A 58 -3.00 -22.39 1.47
N ALA A 59 -3.99 -22.70 0.64
CA ALA A 59 -5.23 -21.92 0.52
C ALA A 59 -5.98 -21.75 1.86
N ASN A 60 -6.02 -22.80 2.69
CA ASN A 60 -6.65 -22.76 4.02
C ASN A 60 -5.92 -21.81 4.97
N TYR A 61 -4.59 -21.80 4.91
CA TYR A 61 -3.78 -20.92 5.75
C TYR A 61 -3.99 -19.45 5.34
N LEU A 62 -3.96 -19.15 4.03
CA LEU A 62 -4.25 -17.81 3.53
C LEU A 62 -5.69 -17.36 3.83
N ASP A 63 -6.68 -18.26 3.76
CA ASP A 63 -8.04 -17.94 4.17
C ASP A 63 -8.14 -17.66 5.68
N GLY A 64 -7.41 -18.42 6.48
CA GLY A 64 -7.30 -18.18 7.92
C GLY A 64 -6.68 -16.82 8.23
N LEU A 65 -5.63 -16.39 7.51
CA LEU A 65 -5.06 -15.04 7.63
C LEU A 65 -6.08 -13.96 7.25
N ARG A 66 -6.75 -14.13 6.11
CA ARG A 66 -7.77 -13.19 5.61
C ARG A 66 -8.93 -12.98 6.61
N ASN A 67 -9.28 -14.04 7.33
CA ASN A 67 -10.38 -14.04 8.29
C ASN A 67 -9.92 -13.86 9.75
N GLY A 68 -8.63 -13.66 10.01
CA GLY A 68 -8.07 -13.46 11.34
C GLY A 68 -8.02 -14.72 12.23
N ARG A 69 -8.26 -15.91 11.66
CA ARG A 69 -8.07 -17.21 12.35
C ARG A 69 -6.59 -17.57 12.49
N HIS A 70 -5.78 -17.09 11.56
CA HIS A 70 -4.33 -17.07 11.67
C HIS A 70 -3.87 -15.62 11.73
N THR A 71 -2.87 -15.37 12.56
CA THR A 71 -2.59 -14.04 13.06
C THR A 71 -1.11 -13.67 13.02
N ASN A 72 -0.24 -14.67 13.04
CA ASN A 72 1.21 -14.49 13.11
C ASN A 72 1.91 -15.20 11.93
N PRO A 73 1.74 -14.71 10.69
CA PRO A 73 2.54 -15.19 9.56
C PRO A 73 4.00 -14.78 9.68
N SER A 74 4.89 -15.56 9.07
CA SER A 74 6.30 -15.16 8.98
C SER A 74 6.47 -13.94 8.06
N ALA A 75 7.59 -13.24 8.21
CA ALA A 75 7.93 -12.11 7.34
C ALA A 75 8.03 -12.52 5.86
N ASP A 76 8.49 -13.74 5.56
CA ASP A 76 8.54 -14.28 4.21
C ASP A 76 7.15 -14.45 3.60
N VAL A 77 6.20 -14.98 4.37
CA VAL A 77 4.79 -15.08 3.95
C VAL A 77 4.20 -13.71 3.66
N LEU A 78 4.47 -12.71 4.52
CA LEU A 78 3.97 -11.36 4.32
C LEU A 78 4.56 -10.72 3.05
N ARG A 79 5.86 -10.88 2.81
CA ARG A 79 6.53 -10.40 1.58
C ARG A 79 5.95 -11.07 0.33
N ALA A 80 5.78 -12.38 0.36
CA ALA A 80 5.22 -13.16 -0.74
C ALA A 80 3.79 -12.72 -1.07
N ILE A 81 2.95 -12.50 -0.05
CA ILE A 81 1.58 -11.99 -0.24
C ILE A 81 1.61 -10.57 -0.82
N ALA A 82 2.46 -9.68 -0.29
CA ALA A 82 2.59 -8.31 -0.78
C ALA A 82 2.99 -8.27 -2.27
N LYS A 83 3.97 -9.08 -2.66
CA LYS A 83 4.42 -9.23 -4.05
C LYS A 83 3.28 -9.65 -4.97
N PHE A 84 2.54 -10.72 -4.62
CA PHE A 84 1.42 -11.21 -5.43
C PHE A 84 0.43 -10.10 -5.80
N PHE A 85 0.11 -9.22 -4.85
CA PHE A 85 -0.79 -8.09 -5.09
C PHE A 85 -0.14 -6.97 -5.88
N ASN A 86 1.12 -6.61 -5.60
CA ASN A 86 1.83 -5.56 -6.34
C ASN A 86 1.93 -5.90 -7.83
N ASP A 87 2.24 -7.15 -8.18
CA ASP A 87 2.35 -7.62 -9.56
C ASP A 87 1.01 -7.56 -10.34
N ARG A 88 -0.11 -7.41 -9.63
CA ARG A 88 -1.48 -7.44 -10.17
C ARG A 88 -2.25 -6.14 -9.95
N ARG A 89 -1.61 -5.13 -9.38
CA ARG A 89 -2.16 -3.78 -9.18
C ARG A 89 -1.61 -2.85 -10.25
N HIS A 90 -2.30 -1.74 -10.46
CA HIS A 90 -1.82 -0.67 -11.33
C HIS A 90 -0.59 0.00 -10.72
N SER A 91 0.40 0.32 -11.55
CA SER A 91 1.71 0.86 -11.13
C SER A 91 1.64 2.21 -10.41
N GLU A 92 0.53 2.95 -10.54
CA GLU A 92 0.36 4.28 -9.92
C GLU A 92 -0.10 4.21 -8.46
N THR A 93 -0.41 3.02 -7.94
CA THR A 93 -0.79 2.87 -6.53
C THR A 93 0.41 2.54 -5.66
N ALA A 94 0.49 3.14 -4.47
CA ALA A 94 1.51 2.82 -3.48
C ALA A 94 1.65 1.29 -3.27
N PRO A 95 2.89 0.77 -3.24
CA PRO A 95 3.13 -0.66 -3.13
C PRO A 95 2.63 -1.18 -1.78
N VAL A 96 2.07 -2.39 -1.80
CA VAL A 96 1.80 -3.16 -0.61
C VAL A 96 3.14 -3.53 0.01
N THR A 97 3.35 -3.16 1.27
CA THR A 97 4.54 -3.49 2.07
C THR A 97 4.17 -4.40 3.23
N VAL A 98 5.16 -5.02 3.88
CA VAL A 98 4.95 -5.79 5.12
C VAL A 98 4.37 -4.88 6.21
N ASP A 99 4.82 -3.63 6.30
CA ASP A 99 4.30 -2.66 7.27
C ASP A 99 2.85 -2.29 6.99
N TYR A 100 2.54 -2.08 5.71
CA TYR A 100 1.16 -1.96 5.27
C TYR A 100 0.37 -3.23 5.62
N LEU A 101 0.90 -4.44 5.61
CA LEU A 101 0.07 -5.60 6.00
C LEU A 101 -0.15 -5.68 7.50
N LEU A 102 0.85 -5.36 8.31
CA LEU A 102 0.78 -5.52 9.76
C LEU A 102 -0.06 -4.43 10.43
N GLY A 103 0.07 -3.18 9.99
CA GLY A 103 -0.52 -2.08 10.76
C GLY A 103 0.48 -1.00 11.09
N SER A 104 1.78 -1.28 10.99
CA SER A 104 2.83 -0.29 11.14
C SER A 104 2.61 0.82 10.11
N GLU A 105 2.31 2.01 10.62
CA GLU A 105 2.33 3.22 9.83
C GLU A 105 3.78 3.43 9.39
N SER A 106 4.03 3.50 8.07
CA SER A 106 5.38 3.84 7.60
C SER A 106 5.73 5.25 8.07
N ASP A 107 7.02 5.55 8.22
CA ASP A 107 7.44 6.92 8.56
C ASP A 107 6.93 7.94 7.54
N ALA A 108 6.86 7.56 6.27
CA ALA A 108 6.27 8.36 5.20
C ALA A 108 4.77 8.63 5.43
N ASP A 109 3.98 7.60 5.78
CA ASP A 109 2.56 7.76 6.08
C ASP A 109 2.32 8.63 7.32
N ARG A 110 3.16 8.46 8.34
CA ARG A 110 3.12 9.27 9.58
C ARG A 110 3.40 10.74 9.27
N VAL A 111 4.44 11.02 8.47
CA VAL A 111 4.79 12.37 8.03
C VAL A 111 3.69 12.94 7.15
N LEU A 112 3.15 12.17 6.21
CA LEU A 112 2.03 12.59 5.36
C LEU A 112 0.81 12.96 6.22
N ARG A 113 0.45 12.10 7.19
CA ARG A 113 -0.67 12.34 8.09
C ARG A 113 -0.44 13.60 8.92
N ALA A 114 0.77 13.81 9.44
CA ALA A 114 1.13 15.03 10.16
C ALA A 114 0.96 16.27 9.26
N LYS A 115 1.50 16.25 8.03
CA LYS A 115 1.35 17.33 7.05
C LYS A 115 -0.12 17.61 6.70
N LEU A 116 -0.93 16.57 6.51
CA LEU A 116 -2.36 16.72 6.20
C LEU A 116 -3.21 17.23 7.37
N GLN A 117 -2.70 17.23 8.61
CA GLN A 117 -3.36 17.92 9.73
C GLN A 117 -3.29 19.45 9.57
N GLU A 118 -2.29 19.97 8.87
CA GLU A 118 -2.15 21.39 8.60
C GLU A 118 -3.23 21.88 7.63
N HIS A 119 -4.02 22.86 8.08
CA HIS A 119 -5.14 23.40 7.30
C HIS A 119 -4.71 23.90 5.92
N ARG A 120 -3.56 24.58 5.83
CA ARG A 120 -3.05 25.13 4.56
C ARG A 120 -2.66 24.03 3.58
N VAL A 121 -1.94 23.01 4.04
CA VAL A 121 -1.56 21.86 3.21
C VAL A 121 -2.82 21.14 2.69
N ARG A 122 -3.83 20.95 3.55
CA ARG A 122 -5.10 20.34 3.12
C ARG A 122 -5.83 21.18 2.08
N ALA A 123 -5.88 22.51 2.25
CA ALA A 123 -6.52 23.39 1.28
C ALA A 123 -5.83 23.34 -0.11
N ILE A 124 -4.49 23.29 -0.13
CA ILE A 124 -3.73 23.12 -1.37
C ILE A 124 -4.03 21.77 -2.01
N ALA A 125 -3.97 20.68 -1.25
CA ALA A 125 -4.24 19.33 -1.75
C ALA A 125 -5.65 19.19 -2.35
N MET A 126 -6.67 19.74 -1.68
CA MET A 126 -8.06 19.70 -2.17
C MET A 126 -8.21 20.45 -3.49
N ARG A 127 -7.55 21.62 -3.64
CA ARG A 127 -7.61 22.41 -4.87
C ARG A 127 -6.79 21.78 -6.00
N ALA A 128 -5.62 21.21 -5.70
CA ALA A 128 -4.78 20.53 -6.68
C ALA A 128 -5.46 19.27 -7.22
N GLY A 129 -6.23 18.55 -6.39
CA GLY A 129 -6.98 17.37 -6.82
C GLY A 129 -8.13 17.63 -7.80
N GLU A 130 -8.56 18.89 -7.97
CA GLU A 130 -9.55 19.29 -8.97
C GLU A 130 -8.92 19.60 -10.35
N LEU A 131 -7.59 19.73 -10.41
CA LEU A 131 -6.85 20.03 -11.64
C LEU A 131 -6.64 18.76 -12.46
N ASP A 132 -6.46 18.90 -13.78
CA ASP A 132 -5.99 17.79 -14.62
C ASP A 132 -4.51 17.47 -14.33
N ALA A 133 -4.07 16.27 -14.77
CA ALA A 133 -2.73 15.77 -14.47
C ALA A 133 -1.61 16.71 -14.95
N GLY A 134 -1.74 17.35 -16.12
CA GLY A 134 -0.70 18.25 -16.64
C GLY A 134 -0.59 19.53 -15.81
N LEU A 135 -1.71 20.04 -15.32
CA LEU A 135 -1.70 21.18 -14.38
C LEU A 135 -1.22 20.79 -12.99
N GLN A 136 -1.46 19.56 -12.53
CA GLN A 136 -0.88 19.05 -11.29
C GLN A 136 0.66 19.02 -11.36
N ASP A 137 1.21 18.53 -12.47
CA ASP A 137 2.65 18.53 -12.72
C ASP A 137 3.22 19.95 -12.70
N GLN A 138 2.54 20.90 -13.35
CA GLN A 138 2.97 22.30 -13.36
C GLN A 138 2.95 22.95 -11.95
N VAL A 139 2.01 22.56 -11.10
CA VAL A 139 1.98 23.02 -9.69
C VAL A 139 3.15 22.43 -8.91
N LEU A 140 3.50 21.16 -9.14
CA LEU A 140 4.67 20.54 -8.52
C LEU A 140 5.97 21.24 -8.94
N ASP A 141 6.15 21.52 -10.23
CA ASP A 141 7.31 22.26 -10.74
C ASP A 141 7.44 23.65 -10.09
N MET A 142 6.32 24.35 -9.91
CA MET A 142 6.31 25.66 -9.25
C MET A 142 6.69 25.57 -7.77
N LEU A 143 6.26 24.52 -7.06
CA LEU A 143 6.65 24.28 -5.66
C LEU A 143 8.15 24.00 -5.55
N ASP A 144 8.71 23.19 -6.45
CA ASP A 144 10.15 22.89 -6.50
C ASP A 144 10.97 24.17 -6.72
N MET A 145 10.54 25.06 -7.60
CA MET A 145 11.18 26.38 -7.82
C MET A 145 11.17 27.26 -6.56
N LEU A 146 10.10 27.18 -5.76
CA LEU A 146 9.97 27.97 -4.52
C LEU A 146 10.82 27.40 -3.38
N ASP A 147 11.04 26.09 -3.35
CA ASP A 147 11.87 25.39 -2.36
C ASP A 147 13.39 25.50 -2.64
N GLU A 148 13.81 25.93 -3.84
CA GLU A 148 15.22 26.18 -4.12
C GLU A 148 15.80 27.24 -3.16
N PRO A 149 16.93 26.96 -2.47
CA PRO A 149 17.56 27.91 -1.57
C PRO A 149 18.00 29.18 -2.32
N PRO A 150 17.95 30.36 -1.67
CA PRO A 150 18.17 31.65 -2.32
C PRO A 150 19.56 31.83 -2.96
N GLU A 151 20.51 30.95 -2.65
CA GLU A 151 21.86 30.97 -3.24
C GLU A 151 21.88 30.50 -4.71
N GLN A 152 20.99 29.59 -5.12
CA GLN A 152 20.94 29.06 -6.49
C GLN A 152 20.18 29.98 -7.48
N ARG A 153 19.21 30.77 -6.99
CA ARG A 153 18.47 31.74 -7.82
C ARG A 153 19.35 32.87 -8.37
N ARG A 154 20.47 33.18 -7.68
CA ARG A 154 21.43 34.22 -8.10
C ARG A 154 22.36 33.75 -9.23
N GLN A 155 22.62 32.45 -9.35
CA GLN A 155 23.55 31.90 -10.36
C GLN A 155 22.92 31.60 -11.71
N ARG A 156 21.59 31.58 -11.82
CA ARG A 156 20.87 31.45 -13.11
C ARG A 156 20.53 32.79 -13.77
N SER A 157 20.88 33.91 -13.13
CA SER A 157 20.58 35.26 -13.60
C SER A 157 21.79 35.99 -14.23
N ASP A 158 22.94 35.30 -14.37
CA ASP A 158 24.10 35.71 -15.17
C ASP A 158 24.23 34.79 -16.40
#